data_AF-A0A0C9QDR0-F1
#
_entry.id   AF-A0A0C9QDR0-F1
#
_cell.length_a   1.000
_cell.length_b   1.000
_cell.length_c   1.000
_cell.angle_alpha   90.00
_cell.angle_beta   90.00
_cell.angle_gamma   90.00
#
_symmetry.space_group_name_H-M   'P 1'
#
loop_
_entity.id
_entity.type
_entity.pdbx_description
1 polymer ?
#
loop_
_entity_poly.entity_id
_entity_poly.type
_entity_poly.pdbx_seq_one_letter_code
_entity_poly.pdbx_strand_id
1 'polypeptide(L)'
;MMATKEEISMVGFALVAYAGDARTAAVHALDAAEAGDFDKANELVEKAQQDINEAHNQQTQLLSEEAGGAEMDVTFIMVHGQDTLMTTMLLIDETRYMIRMFKRIKELEDKQ
;
A
#
# COMPACT_ATOMS: atom_id res chain seq x y z
N MET A 1 -19.75 13.60 -17.30
CA MET A 1 -19.33 14.84 -16.59
C MET A 1 -17.81 14.82 -16.59
N MET A 2 -17.17 15.97 -16.80
CA MET A 2 -15.70 16.08 -16.72
C MET A 2 -15.35 16.35 -15.25
N ALA A 3 -14.48 15.51 -14.66
CA ALA A 3 -13.98 15.77 -13.31
C ALA A 3 -12.97 16.93 -13.36
N THR A 4 -13.06 17.87 -12.41
CA THR A 4 -12.15 19.02 -12.37
C THR A 4 -10.74 18.61 -11.93
N LYS A 5 -9.73 19.37 -12.34
CA LYS A 5 -8.34 19.18 -11.87
C LYS A 5 -8.22 19.19 -10.35
N GLU A 6 -9.03 20.00 -9.67
CA GLU A 6 -9.03 20.10 -8.21
C GLU A 6 -9.56 18.82 -7.57
N GLU A 7 -10.69 18.29 -8.05
CA GLU A 7 -11.25 17.01 -7.58
C GLU A 7 -10.27 15.86 -7.78
N ILE A 8 -9.68 15.73 -8.97
CA ILE A 8 -8.68 14.69 -9.26
C ILE A 8 -7.45 14.85 -8.35
N SER A 9 -7.03 16.09 -8.10
CA SER A 9 -5.90 16.34 -7.20
C SER A 9 -6.19 15.97 -5.76
N MET A 10 -7.42 16.20 -5.29
CA MET A 10 -7.87 15.82 -3.94
C MET A 10 -7.89 14.29 -3.77
N VAL A 11 -8.31 13.54 -4.80
CA VAL A 11 -8.19 12.08 -4.76
C VAL A 11 -6.71 11.66 -4.73
N GLY A 12 -5.85 12.29 -5.54
CA GLY A 12 -4.41 12.06 -5.51
C GLY A 12 -3.80 12.23 -4.10
N PHE A 13 -4.16 13.30 -3.37
CA PHE A 13 -3.73 13.50 -1.99
C PHE A 13 -4.22 12.40 -1.04
N ALA A 14 -5.48 11.97 -1.17
CA ALA A 14 -6.01 10.87 -0.36
C ALA A 14 -5.23 9.57 -0.62
N LEU A 15 -4.95 9.25 -1.89
CA LEU A 15 -4.15 8.07 -2.24
C LEU A 15 -2.75 8.14 -1.62
N VAL A 16 -2.07 9.29 -1.70
CA VAL A 16 -0.74 9.49 -1.09
C VAL A 16 -0.79 9.28 0.42
N ALA A 17 -1.80 9.83 1.10
CA ALA A 17 -1.91 9.73 2.56
C ALA A 17 -2.09 8.27 3.02
N TYR A 18 -3.12 7.59 2.50
CA TYR A 18 -3.41 6.20 2.89
C TYR A 18 -2.29 5.24 2.47
N ALA A 19 -1.74 5.39 1.26
CA ALA A 19 -0.61 4.57 0.83
C ALA A 19 0.66 4.87 1.64
N GLY A 20 0.91 6.12 2.04
CA GLY A 20 2.03 6.49 2.90
C GLY A 20 1.97 5.84 4.28
N ASP A 21 0.79 5.81 4.89
CA ASP A 21 0.56 5.16 6.19
C ASP A 21 0.72 3.63 6.08
N ALA A 22 0.15 3.03 5.04
CA ALA A 22 0.31 1.60 4.75
C ALA A 22 1.78 1.22 4.50
N ARG A 23 2.53 2.06 3.76
CA ARG A 23 3.96 1.86 3.51
C ARG A 23 4.77 1.89 4.80
N THR A 24 4.49 2.85 5.67
CA THR A 24 5.12 2.94 6.99
C THR A 24 4.86 1.69 7.83
N ALA A 25 3.62 1.21 7.85
CA ALA A 25 3.26 -0.01 8.56
C ALA A 25 3.97 -1.26 7.98
N ALA A 26 4.09 -1.37 6.66
CA ALA A 26 4.82 -2.47 6.01
C ALA A 26 6.32 -2.47 6.35
N VAL A 27 6.96 -1.28 6.37
CA VAL A 27 8.37 -1.16 6.80
C VAL A 27 8.54 -1.58 8.26
N HIS A 28 7.69 -1.08 9.17
CA HIS A 28 7.75 -1.50 10.57
C HIS A 28 7.48 -3.00 10.76
N ALA A 29 6.69 -3.63 9.88
CA ALA A 29 6.50 -5.07 9.92
C ALA A 29 7.77 -5.84 9.55
N LEU A 30 8.56 -5.33 8.59
CA LEU A 30 9.87 -5.89 8.27
C LEU A 30 10.82 -5.77 9.47
N ASP A 31 10.87 -4.59 10.11
CA ASP A 31 11.71 -4.36 11.30
C ASP A 31 11.34 -5.33 12.44
N ALA A 32 10.03 -5.51 12.70
CA ALA A 32 9.53 -6.44 13.72
C ALA A 32 9.89 -7.90 13.38
N ALA A 33 9.77 -8.30 12.11
CA ALA A 33 10.11 -9.64 11.67
C ALA A 33 11.60 -9.93 11.74
N GLU A 34 12.45 -8.96 11.41
CA GLU A 34 13.91 -9.06 11.57
C GLU A 34 14.29 -9.23 13.04
N ALA A 35 13.60 -8.56 13.96
CA ALA A 35 13.76 -8.73 15.40
C ALA A 35 13.19 -10.06 15.96
N GLY A 36 12.51 -10.85 15.13
CA GLY A 36 11.87 -12.11 15.51
C GLY A 36 10.47 -11.97 16.13
N ASP A 37 9.91 -10.75 16.17
CA ASP A 37 8.53 -10.51 16.61
C ASP A 37 7.55 -10.70 15.45
N PHE A 38 7.33 -11.96 15.10
CA PHE A 38 6.47 -12.32 13.95
C PHE A 38 4.99 -12.00 14.20
N ASP A 39 4.53 -12.00 15.44
CA ASP A 39 3.14 -11.66 15.76
C ASP A 39 2.90 -10.17 15.47
N LYS A 40 3.81 -9.30 15.94
CA LYS A 40 3.72 -7.87 15.65
C LYS A 40 3.87 -7.57 14.15
N ALA A 41 4.76 -8.29 13.47
CA ALA A 41 4.94 -8.15 12.03
C ALA A 41 3.63 -8.45 11.27
N ASN A 42 2.93 -9.53 11.62
CA ASN A 42 1.66 -9.88 10.98
C ASN A 42 0.55 -8.87 11.29
N GLU A 43 0.45 -8.37 12.53
CA GLU A 43 -0.49 -7.31 12.90
C GLU A 43 -0.29 -6.04 12.06
N LEU A 44 0.98 -5.62 11.89
CA LEU A 44 1.33 -4.44 11.10
C LEU A 44 1.03 -4.62 9.61
N VAL A 45 1.25 -5.81 9.06
CA VAL A 45 0.87 -6.13 7.67
C VAL A 45 -0.65 -6.12 7.50
N GLU A 46 -1.43 -6.61 8.47
CA GLU A 46 -2.89 -6.53 8.43
C GLU A 46 -3.38 -5.09 8.45
N LYS A 47 -2.80 -4.25 9.31
CA LYS A 47 -3.07 -2.81 9.33
C LYS A 47 -2.74 -2.17 7.97
N ALA A 48 -1.56 -2.43 7.43
CA ALA A 48 -1.15 -1.92 6.12
C ALA A 48 -2.13 -2.33 5.01
N GLN A 49 -2.63 -3.57 5.07
CA GLN A 49 -3.62 -4.08 4.12
C GLN A 49 -4.98 -3.36 4.24
N GLN A 50 -5.41 -3.03 5.46
CA GLN A 50 -6.66 -2.28 5.67
C GLN A 50 -6.54 -0.88 5.08
N ASP A 51 -5.46 -0.16 5.41
CA ASP A 51 -5.20 1.20 4.94
C ASP A 51 -5.11 1.24 3.39
N ILE A 52 -4.42 0.27 2.77
CA ILE A 52 -4.25 0.24 1.30
C ILE A 52 -5.54 -0.13 0.56
N ASN A 53 -6.43 -0.92 1.16
CA ASN A 53 -7.70 -1.31 0.53
C ASN A 53 -8.61 -0.11 0.31
N GLU A 54 -8.62 0.85 1.25
CA GLU A 54 -9.41 2.08 1.11
C GLU A 54 -8.91 2.93 -0.07
N ALA A 55 -7.59 3.10 -0.20
CA ALA A 55 -6.97 3.79 -1.34
C ALA A 55 -7.23 3.07 -2.67
N HIS A 56 -7.08 1.74 -2.69
CA HIS A 56 -7.29 0.93 -3.88
C HIS A 56 -8.76 0.97 -4.36
N ASN A 57 -9.73 1.05 -3.45
CA ASN A 57 -11.14 1.23 -3.81
C ASN A 57 -11.38 2.56 -4.53
N GLN A 58 -10.76 3.65 -4.07
CA GLN A 58 -10.85 4.96 -4.75
C GLN A 58 -10.20 4.93 -6.14
N GLN A 59 -9.01 4.30 -6.26
CA GLN A 59 -8.37 4.08 -7.56
C GLN A 59 -9.29 3.27 -8.50
N THR A 60 -9.89 2.19 -8.01
CA THR A 60 -10.79 1.33 -8.80
C THR A 60 -12.02 2.09 -9.30
N GLN A 61 -12.58 2.96 -8.46
CA GLN A 61 -13.70 3.81 -8.84
C GLN A 61 -13.32 4.76 -9.99
N LEU A 62 -12.17 5.44 -9.88
CA LEU A 62 -11.70 6.35 -10.94
C LEU A 62 -11.48 5.63 -12.27
N LEU A 63 -10.83 4.46 -12.24
CA LEU A 63 -10.62 3.63 -13.43
C LEU A 63 -11.96 3.19 -14.07
N SER A 64 -12.96 2.89 -13.23
CA SER A 64 -14.30 2.50 -13.70
C SER A 64 -15.04 3.67 -14.36
N GLU A 65 -14.91 4.87 -13.81
CA GLU A 65 -15.48 6.10 -14.37
C GLU A 65 -14.81 6.47 -15.71
N GLU A 66 -13.48 6.40 -15.79
CA GLU A 66 -12.73 6.61 -17.03
C GLU A 66 -13.12 5.60 -18.11
N ALA A 67 -13.18 4.31 -17.77
CA ALA A 67 -13.62 3.25 -18.69
C ALA A 67 -15.09 3.43 -19.15
N GLY A 68 -15.92 4.09 -18.33
CA GLY A 68 -17.28 4.50 -18.67
C GLY A 68 -17.37 5.71 -19.61
N GLY A 69 -16.24 6.29 -20.01
CA GLY A 69 -16.16 7.43 -20.92
C GLY A 69 -16.15 8.80 -20.23
N ALA A 70 -15.89 8.86 -18.92
CA ALA A 70 -15.64 10.12 -18.25
C ALA A 70 -14.28 10.69 -18.69
N GLU A 71 -14.25 11.95 -19.10
CA GLU A 71 -12.98 12.66 -19.32
C GLU A 71 -12.40 13.09 -17.97
N MET A 72 -11.17 12.65 -17.71
CA MET A 72 -10.40 12.98 -16.51
C MET A 72 -9.08 13.64 -16.90
N ASP A 73 -8.77 14.77 -16.26
CA ASP A 73 -7.47 15.41 -16.41
C ASP A 73 -6.38 14.64 -15.64
N VAL A 74 -5.24 14.38 -16.28
CA VAL A 74 -4.07 13.85 -15.56
C VAL A 74 -3.36 14.97 -14.81
N THR A 75 -3.29 14.88 -13.49
CA THR A 75 -2.55 15.81 -12.63
C THR A 75 -1.30 15.14 -12.05
N PHE A 76 -0.26 15.94 -11.77
CA PHE A 76 1.00 15.41 -11.22
C PHE A 76 0.79 14.70 -9.88
N ILE A 77 -0.07 15.24 -9.00
CA ILE A 77 -0.35 14.63 -7.70
C ILE A 77 -1.14 13.32 -7.85
N MET A 78 -2.01 13.21 -8.85
CA MET A 78 -2.74 11.97 -9.13
C MET A 78 -1.77 10.87 -9.60
N VAL A 79 -0.85 11.19 -10.51
CA VAL A 79 0.21 10.26 -10.93
C VAL A 79 1.04 9.81 -9.74
N HIS A 80 1.49 10.76 -8.90
CA HIS A 80 2.25 10.44 -7.71
C HIS A 80 1.47 9.56 -6.70
N GLY A 81 0.17 9.81 -6.54
CA GLY A 81 -0.71 9.00 -5.70
C GLY A 81 -0.86 7.57 -6.22
N GLN A 82 -1.02 7.39 -7.53
CA GLN A 82 -1.06 6.07 -8.18
C GLN A 82 0.27 5.32 -8.00
N ASP A 83 1.41 5.97 -8.25
CA ASP A 83 2.74 5.38 -8.08
C ASP A 83 2.96 4.94 -6.63
N THR A 84 2.62 5.80 -5.66
CA THR A 84 2.76 5.51 -4.23
C THR A 84 1.87 4.34 -3.82
N LEU A 85 0.61 4.31 -4.28
CA LEU A 85 -0.33 3.21 -4.02
C LEU A 85 0.20 1.88 -4.56
N MET A 86 0.53 1.81 -5.86
CA MET A 86 0.94 0.57 -6.51
C MET A 86 2.26 0.03 -5.95
N THR A 87 3.24 0.89 -5.70
CA THR A 87 4.52 0.46 -5.09
C THR A 87 4.36 0.02 -3.63
N THR A 88 3.40 0.60 -2.90
CA THR A 88 3.08 0.17 -1.53
C THR A 88 2.39 -1.19 -1.51
N MET A 89 1.46 -1.45 -2.44
CA MET A 89 0.84 -2.77 -2.58
C MET A 89 1.89 -3.85 -2.83
N LEU A 90 2.83 -3.59 -3.75
CA LEU A 90 3.96 -4.49 -3.98
C LEU A 90 4.79 -4.71 -2.72
N LEU A 91 5.12 -3.65 -1.98
CA LEU A 91 5.89 -3.75 -0.73
C LEU A 91 5.16 -4.63 0.30
N ILE A 92 3.85 -4.50 0.44
CA ILE A 92 3.05 -5.32 1.37
C ILE A 92 3.13 -6.80 0.97
N ASP A 93 2.97 -7.11 -0.32
CA ASP A 93 3.09 -8.48 -0.82
C ASP A 93 4.49 -9.05 -0.54
N GLU A 94 5.54 -8.30 -0.86
CA GLU A 94 6.93 -8.69 -0.59
C GLU A 94 7.18 -8.90 0.91
N THR A 95 6.65 -8.01 1.76
CA THR A 95 6.78 -8.09 3.22
C THR A 95 6.23 -9.42 3.75
N ARG A 96 5.13 -9.93 3.21
CA ARG A 96 4.59 -11.25 3.59
C ARG A 96 5.56 -12.39 3.27
N TYR A 97 6.25 -12.34 2.12
CA TYR A 97 7.28 -13.32 1.78
C TYR A 97 8.49 -13.20 2.71
N MET A 98 8.93 -11.97 2.99
CA MET A 98 10.06 -11.69 3.88
C MET A 98 9.82 -12.18 5.31
N ILE A 99 8.63 -11.95 5.88
CA ILE A 99 8.25 -12.47 7.20
C ILE A 99 8.38 -14.00 7.25
N ARG A 100 7.88 -14.70 6.22
CA ARG A 100 8.01 -16.16 6.13
C ARG A 100 9.47 -16.60 6.01
N MET A 101 10.31 -15.83 5.30
CA MET A 101 11.74 -16.09 5.21
C MET A 101 12.44 -15.90 6.55
N PHE A 102 12.23 -14.78 7.24
CA PHE A 102 12.82 -14.52 8.55
C PHE A 102 12.43 -15.58 9.58
N LYS A 103 11.16 -16.04 9.57
CA LYS A 103 10.72 -17.14 10.43
C LYS A 103 11.49 -18.44 10.17
N ARG A 104 11.69 -18.82 8.90
CA ARG A 104 12.48 -20.00 8.53
C ARG A 104 13.95 -19.86 8.91
N ILE A 105 14.52 -18.66 8.78
CA ILE A 105 15.91 -18.38 9.19
C ILE A 105 16.05 -18.55 10.70
N LYS A 106 15.14 -17.95 11.49
CA LYS A 106 15.13 -18.08 12.95
C LYS A 106 15.03 -19.53 13.42
N GLU A 107 14.14 -20.31 12.82
CA GLU A 107 14.01 -21.76 13.10
C GLU A 107 15.28 -22.58 12.76
N LEU A 108 16.11 -22.10 11.84
CA LEU A 108 17.39 -22.73 11.50
C LEU A 108 18.50 -22.30 12.46
N GLU A 109 18.51 -21.02 12.87
CA GLU A 109 19.44 -20.49 13.87
C GLU A 109 19.24 -21.16 15.24
N ASP A 110 17.99 -21.39 15.65
CA ASP A 110 17.67 -22.02 16.94
C ASP A 110 18.05 -23.52 17.01
N LYS A 111 18.41 -24.13 15.87
CA LYS A 111 18.87 -25.53 15.79
C LYS A 111 20.40 -25.66 15.85
N GLN A 112 21.14 -24.56 15.80
CA GLN A 112 22.61 -24.52 15.87
C GLN A 112 23.05 -24.31 17.32
#